data_AF-A0A226DKJ1-F1
#
_entry.id   AF-A0A226DKJ1-F1
#
_cell.length_a   1.000
_cell.length_b   1.000
_cell.length_c   1.000
_cell.angle_alpha   90.00
_cell.angle_beta   90.00
_cell.angle_gamma   90.00
#
_symmetry.space_group_name_H-M   'P 1'
#
loop_
_entity.id
_entity.type
_entity.pdbx_description
1 polymer ?
#
loop_
_entity_poly.entity_id
_entity_poly.type
_entity_poly.pdbx_seq_one_letter_code
_entity_poly.pdbx_strand_id
1 'polypeptide(L)'
;MSHKIRNGVTYLKVILVFATASCASLGIFVGIQLYFAPCSPPYAGSMRSACLNRESPGPIDNLGVMCLLFDAGIKSDTFSTQRQRETRAMSSFRTYAQCRILVAQMNLIFQNFFIPGLYCVTSNGIVFAFYVIIRLHGVISLAGMSFFIILLTDFALTVGLDLASVGHVYSVSVHVTEKWRKMENLGRKSESRKIAKSFPPLKIRFGDNFVDHLTSLSVLNNCLNWTVSLLLMT
;
A
#
# COMPACT_ATOMS: atom_id res chain seq x y z
N MET A 1 27.93 39.89 4.87
CA MET A 1 27.99 38.48 4.45
C MET A 1 27.30 37.47 5.39
N SER A 2 26.65 37.89 6.49
CA SER A 2 26.06 36.96 7.49
C SER A 2 24.56 36.66 7.28
N HIS A 3 23.84 37.46 6.47
CA HIS A 3 22.39 37.30 6.28
C HIS A 3 21.99 36.20 5.28
N LYS A 4 22.92 35.68 4.47
CA LYS A 4 22.63 34.72 3.39
C LYS A 4 22.65 33.25 3.84
N ILE A 5 23.36 32.94 4.94
CA ILE A 5 23.49 31.58 5.49
C ILE A 5 22.27 31.20 6.35
N ARG A 6 21.59 32.19 6.93
CA ARG A 6 20.40 31.96 7.78
C ARG A 6 19.18 31.44 7.01
N ASN A 7 19.11 31.65 5.69
CA ASN A 7 17.96 31.24 4.87
C ASN A 7 18.00 29.76 4.45
N GLY A 8 19.18 29.13 4.40
CA GLY A 8 19.32 27.73 3.98
C GLY A 8 18.77 26.72 5.00
N VAL A 9 18.90 27.03 6.29
CA VAL A 9 18.39 26.19 7.38
C VAL A 9 16.86 26.26 7.48
N THR A 10 16.27 27.40 7.13
CA THR A 10 14.80 27.57 7.10
C THR A 10 14.18 26.77 5.96
N TYR A 11 14.82 26.74 4.77
CA TYR A 11 14.34 25.97 3.63
C TYR A 11 14.43 24.46 3.85
N LEU A 12 15.51 23.95 4.45
CA LEU A 12 15.65 22.53 4.78
C LEU A 12 14.58 22.05 5.76
N LYS A 13 14.20 22.91 6.73
CA LYS A 13 13.11 22.63 7.67
C LYS A 13 11.74 22.61 6.99
N VAL A 14 11.49 23.51 6.05
CA VAL A 14 10.22 23.54 5.29
C VAL A 14 10.09 22.29 4.40
N ILE A 15 11.17 21.86 3.75
CA ILE A 15 11.19 20.68 2.88
C ILE A 15 10.98 19.38 3.66
N LEU A 16 11.64 19.24 4.82
CA LEU A 16 11.42 18.10 5.72
C LEU A 16 9.98 18.04 6.22
N VAL A 17 9.37 19.21 6.51
CA VAL A 17 7.97 19.33 6.93
C VAL A 17 7.00 18.95 5.81
N PHE A 18 7.26 19.29 4.54
CA PHE A 18 6.38 18.92 3.43
C PHE A 18 6.51 17.44 3.01
N ALA A 19 7.71 16.86 3.05
CA ALA A 19 7.91 15.44 2.78
C ALA A 19 7.31 14.55 3.88
N THR A 20 7.51 14.94 5.15
CA THR A 20 6.81 14.29 6.26
C THR A 20 5.32 14.59 6.22
N ALA A 21 4.86 15.76 5.79
CA ALA A 21 3.44 16.04 5.60
C ALA A 21 2.83 15.28 4.41
N SER A 22 3.57 14.84 3.40
CA SER A 22 3.02 14.00 2.32
C SER A 22 2.73 12.57 2.81
N CYS A 23 3.73 11.94 3.42
CA CYS A 23 3.58 10.61 4.03
C CYS A 23 2.68 10.62 5.28
N ALA A 24 2.76 11.68 6.09
CA ALA A 24 1.90 11.86 7.24
C ALA A 24 0.52 12.37 6.84
N SER A 25 0.31 13.11 5.74
CA SER A 25 -1.05 13.53 5.37
C SER A 25 -1.88 12.33 4.96
N LEU A 26 -1.34 11.35 4.25
CA LEU A 26 -2.09 10.11 3.99
C LEU A 26 -2.39 9.33 5.28
N GLY A 27 -1.42 9.21 6.18
CA GLY A 27 -1.63 8.55 7.49
C GLY A 27 -2.57 9.32 8.43
N ILE A 28 -2.48 10.65 8.45
CA ILE A 28 -3.26 11.58 9.27
C ILE A 28 -4.65 11.73 8.69
N PHE A 29 -4.85 11.78 7.38
CA PHE A 29 -6.20 11.88 6.78
C PHE A 29 -6.99 10.59 7.02
N VAL A 30 -6.35 9.43 6.89
CA VAL A 30 -6.94 8.13 7.27
C VAL A 30 -7.15 8.03 8.77
N GLY A 31 -6.20 8.48 9.59
CA GLY A 31 -6.31 8.53 11.05
C GLY A 31 -7.42 9.48 11.54
N ILE A 32 -7.57 10.65 10.93
CA ILE A 32 -8.60 11.65 11.21
C ILE A 32 -9.98 11.12 10.79
N GLN A 33 -10.11 10.51 9.61
CA GLN A 33 -11.36 9.85 9.22
C GLN A 33 -11.77 8.74 10.21
N LEU A 34 -10.81 7.93 10.67
CA LEU A 34 -11.05 6.89 11.68
C LEU A 34 -11.33 7.46 13.08
N TYR A 35 -10.76 8.61 13.42
CA TYR A 35 -10.95 9.27 14.72
C TYR A 35 -12.33 9.94 14.83
N PHE A 36 -12.76 10.66 13.79
CA PHE A 36 -14.05 11.35 13.79
C PHE A 36 -15.24 10.42 13.48
N ALA A 37 -15.02 9.31 12.78
CA ALA A 37 -16.07 8.37 12.42
C ALA A 37 -15.59 6.90 12.53
N PRO A 38 -15.23 6.41 13.73
CA PRO A 38 -14.73 5.04 13.92
C PRO A 38 -15.73 3.95 13.51
N CYS A 39 -17.02 4.32 13.46
CA CYS A 39 -18.13 3.44 13.10
C CYS A 39 -18.73 3.75 11.72
N SER A 40 -18.17 4.68 10.93
CA SER A 40 -18.63 4.84 9.54
C SER A 40 -18.13 3.67 8.70
N PRO A 41 -19.02 2.87 8.09
CA PRO A 41 -18.61 1.87 7.11
C PRO A 41 -17.89 2.58 5.94
N PRO A 42 -16.80 2.00 5.40
CA PRO A 42 -16.52 0.56 5.34
C PRO A 42 -15.25 0.14 6.08
N TYR A 43 -14.84 0.83 7.15
CA TYR A 43 -13.60 0.49 7.86
C TYR A 43 -13.80 -0.66 8.85
N ALA A 44 -12.78 -1.50 9.04
CA ALA A 44 -12.81 -2.66 9.95
C ALA A 44 -13.12 -2.30 11.43
N GLY A 45 -12.92 -1.03 11.81
CA GLY A 45 -13.33 -0.49 13.11
C GLY A 45 -14.85 -0.55 13.34
N SER A 46 -15.66 -0.40 12.29
CA SER A 46 -17.13 -0.39 12.39
C SER A 46 -17.73 -1.76 12.74
N MET A 47 -16.98 -2.86 12.55
CA MET A 47 -17.42 -4.21 12.91
C MET A 47 -17.02 -4.62 14.33
N ARG A 48 -16.32 -3.75 15.08
CA ARG A 48 -15.94 -4.07 16.45
C ARG A 48 -17.13 -3.99 17.39
N SER A 49 -17.12 -4.85 18.40
CA SER A 49 -18.14 -4.87 19.45
C SER A 49 -18.28 -3.52 20.16
N ALA A 50 -17.26 -2.66 20.18
CA ALA A 50 -17.32 -1.29 20.72
C ALA A 50 -18.15 -0.29 19.88
N CYS A 51 -18.37 -0.57 18.58
CA CYS A 51 -19.33 0.17 17.75
C CYS A 51 -20.74 -0.43 17.81
N LEU A 52 -20.88 -1.69 18.27
CA LEU A 52 -22.15 -2.37 18.50
C LEU A 52 -22.68 -2.17 19.94
N ASN A 53 -21.78 -2.05 20.92
CA ASN A 53 -22.02 -1.80 22.33
C ASN A 53 -21.21 -0.56 22.72
N ARG A 54 -21.91 0.47 23.18
CA ARG A 54 -21.49 1.88 23.30
C ARG A 54 -20.44 2.16 24.39
N GLU A 55 -19.33 1.43 24.42
CA GLU A 55 -18.20 1.67 25.33
C GLU A 55 -16.95 2.14 24.56
N SER A 56 -16.39 3.24 25.04
CA SER A 56 -15.36 4.05 24.37
C SER A 56 -14.03 3.30 24.17
N PRO A 57 -13.43 3.28 22.96
CA PRO A 57 -12.18 2.57 22.71
C PRO A 57 -10.94 3.48 22.81
N GLY A 58 -9.88 2.96 23.44
CA GLY A 58 -8.52 3.53 23.43
C GLY A 58 -7.77 3.35 22.09
N PRO A 59 -6.58 3.96 21.93
CA PRO A 59 -5.89 4.11 20.65
C PRO A 59 -5.24 2.78 20.18
N ILE A 60 -5.28 2.51 18.87
CA ILE A 60 -4.68 1.29 18.27
C ILE A 60 -3.90 1.59 17.00
N ASP A 61 -2.65 1.10 17.01
CA ASP A 61 -1.75 0.89 15.88
C ASP A 61 -2.20 -0.30 15.01
N ASN A 62 -2.81 -0.05 13.85
CA ASN A 62 -3.46 -1.11 13.04
C ASN A 62 -2.80 -1.43 11.69
N LEU A 63 -1.81 -0.66 11.22
CA LEU A 63 -1.23 -0.92 9.89
C LEU A 63 -0.04 -1.90 9.93
N GLY A 64 0.78 -1.88 10.99
CA GLY A 64 1.88 -2.84 11.18
C GLY A 64 1.42 -4.27 11.49
N VAL A 65 0.20 -4.42 12.01
CA VAL A 65 -0.38 -5.71 12.41
C VAL A 65 -0.76 -6.55 11.19
N MET A 66 -1.18 -5.96 10.07
CA MET A 66 -1.50 -6.73 8.85
C MET A 66 -0.26 -7.39 8.24
N CYS A 67 0.89 -6.72 8.18
CA CYS A 67 2.14 -7.33 7.70
C CYS A 67 2.69 -8.36 8.71
N LEU A 68 2.66 -8.07 10.02
CA LEU A 68 3.14 -9.00 11.05
C LEU A 68 2.26 -10.26 11.18
N LEU A 69 0.95 -10.19 10.92
CA LEU A 69 0.07 -11.36 10.96
C LEU A 69 0.26 -12.31 9.77
N PHE A 70 0.68 -11.80 8.61
CA PHE A 70 1.05 -12.67 7.47
C PHE A 70 2.33 -13.45 7.73
N ASP A 71 3.35 -12.82 8.34
CA ASP A 71 4.60 -13.50 8.70
C ASP A 71 4.45 -14.41 9.93
N ALA A 72 3.70 -13.99 10.95
CA ALA A 72 3.47 -14.80 12.15
C ALA A 72 2.57 -16.02 11.88
N GLY A 73 1.62 -15.90 10.94
CA GLY A 73 0.65 -16.97 10.62
C GLY A 73 1.23 -18.16 9.84
N ILE A 74 2.45 -18.05 9.29
CA ILE A 74 3.11 -19.11 8.50
C ILE A 74 4.30 -19.73 9.27
N LYS A 75 4.47 -19.47 10.57
CA LYS A 75 5.45 -20.25 11.36
C LYS A 75 4.89 -21.65 11.65
N SER A 76 5.36 -22.61 10.86
CA SER A 76 5.00 -24.02 10.94
C SER A 76 5.67 -24.66 12.15
N ASP A 77 4.95 -24.77 13.27
CA ASP A 77 5.37 -25.68 14.35
C ASP A 77 5.15 -27.14 13.91
N THR A 78 6.27 -27.85 13.77
CA THR A 78 6.38 -29.19 13.17
C THR A 78 5.88 -30.32 14.08
N PHE A 79 5.19 -30.05 15.19
CA PHE A 79 4.67 -31.11 16.05
C PHE A 79 3.31 -30.73 16.66
N SER A 80 2.23 -31.00 15.92
CA SER A 80 0.86 -30.89 16.45
C SER A 80 0.00 -32.05 15.94
N THR A 81 -0.76 -32.61 16.88
CA THR A 81 -1.73 -33.70 16.70
C THR A 81 -2.73 -33.35 15.59
N GLN A 82 -3.22 -34.33 14.83
CA GLN A 82 -4.11 -34.11 13.67
C GLN A 82 -5.33 -33.21 13.99
N ARG A 83 -5.93 -33.39 15.18
CA ARG A 83 -7.06 -32.57 15.66
C ARG A 83 -6.69 -31.09 15.86
N GLN A 84 -5.45 -30.81 16.24
CA GLN A 84 -4.94 -29.45 16.45
C GLN A 84 -4.61 -28.75 15.12
N ARG A 85 -4.27 -29.52 14.07
CA ARG A 85 -4.09 -28.98 12.72
C ARG A 85 -5.40 -28.47 12.12
N GLU A 86 -6.50 -29.17 12.35
CA GLU A 86 -7.83 -28.77 11.86
C GLU A 86 -8.33 -27.47 12.50
N THR A 87 -8.16 -27.32 13.82
CA THR A 87 -8.53 -26.08 14.53
C THR A 87 -7.66 -24.90 14.10
N ARG A 88 -6.34 -25.09 13.94
CA ARG A 88 -5.44 -24.04 13.40
C ARG A 88 -5.82 -23.66 11.96
N ALA A 89 -6.15 -24.63 11.11
CA ALA A 89 -6.56 -24.36 9.74
C ALA A 89 -7.86 -23.52 9.69
N MET A 90 -8.85 -23.87 10.52
CA MET A 90 -10.09 -23.11 10.65
C MET A 90 -9.86 -21.67 11.09
N SER A 91 -8.97 -21.42 12.07
CA SER A 91 -8.64 -20.05 12.46
C SER A 91 -7.97 -19.28 11.31
N SER A 92 -7.04 -19.90 10.58
CA SER A 92 -6.40 -19.26 9.43
C SER A 92 -7.39 -18.94 8.31
N PHE A 93 -8.36 -19.81 8.06
CA PHE A 93 -9.43 -19.55 7.08
C PHE A 93 -10.30 -18.37 7.51
N ARG A 94 -10.61 -18.23 8.81
CA ARG A 94 -11.38 -17.10 9.32
C ARG A 94 -10.62 -15.79 9.16
N THR A 95 -9.34 -15.75 9.52
CA THR A 95 -8.49 -14.56 9.33
C THR A 95 -8.37 -14.21 7.85
N TYR A 96 -8.17 -15.20 6.98
CA TYR A 96 -8.11 -14.97 5.54
C TYR A 96 -9.42 -14.43 4.98
N ALA A 97 -10.56 -14.95 5.44
CA ALA A 97 -11.87 -14.43 5.06
C ALA A 97 -12.05 -12.96 5.48
N GLN A 98 -11.58 -12.57 6.67
CA GLN A 98 -11.57 -11.17 7.12
C GLN A 98 -10.67 -10.30 6.23
N CYS A 99 -9.45 -10.76 5.93
CA CYS A 99 -8.55 -10.06 5.00
C CYS A 99 -9.17 -9.89 3.61
N ARG A 100 -9.91 -10.90 3.11
CA ARG A 100 -10.62 -10.81 1.83
C ARG A 100 -11.68 -9.73 1.83
N ILE A 101 -12.47 -9.62 2.90
CA ILE A 101 -13.49 -8.57 3.03
C ILE A 101 -12.83 -7.20 3.03
N LEU A 102 -11.75 -7.04 3.80
CA LEU A 102 -10.98 -5.80 3.83
C LEU A 102 -10.41 -5.42 2.46
N VAL A 103 -9.77 -6.36 1.76
CA VAL A 103 -9.22 -6.13 0.41
C VAL A 103 -10.33 -5.84 -0.59
N ALA A 104 -11.51 -6.46 -0.49
CA ALA A 104 -12.65 -6.15 -1.33
C ALA A 104 -13.16 -4.72 -1.09
N GLN A 105 -13.25 -4.28 0.17
CA GLN A 105 -13.61 -2.91 0.52
C GLN A 105 -12.55 -1.91 0.04
N MET A 106 -11.27 -2.22 0.22
CA MET A 106 -10.18 -1.42 -0.33
C MET A 106 -10.31 -1.33 -1.85
N ASN A 107 -10.50 -2.42 -2.57
CA ASN A 107 -10.70 -2.36 -4.01
C ASN A 107 -11.87 -1.45 -4.40
N LEU A 108 -13.02 -1.53 -3.75
CA LEU A 108 -14.16 -0.67 -4.07
C LEU A 108 -13.87 0.83 -3.90
N ILE A 109 -13.14 1.20 -2.86
CA ILE A 109 -12.79 2.61 -2.57
C ILE A 109 -11.63 3.08 -3.44
N PHE A 110 -10.58 2.26 -3.52
CA PHE A 110 -9.32 2.62 -4.14
C PHE A 110 -9.38 2.58 -5.67
N GLN A 111 -10.14 1.65 -6.26
CA GLN A 111 -10.19 1.44 -7.71
C GLN A 111 -10.70 2.67 -8.47
N ASN A 112 -11.69 3.39 -7.92
CA ASN A 112 -12.35 4.47 -8.64
C ASN A 112 -11.70 5.83 -8.44
N PHE A 113 -11.10 6.08 -7.27
CA PHE A 113 -10.64 7.43 -6.91
C PHE A 113 -9.16 7.48 -6.55
N PHE A 114 -8.73 6.64 -5.61
CA PHE A 114 -7.39 6.74 -5.06
C PHE A 114 -6.32 6.36 -6.09
N ILE A 115 -6.52 5.26 -6.80
CA ILE A 115 -5.56 4.75 -7.77
C ILE A 115 -5.38 5.74 -8.94
N PRO A 116 -6.44 6.21 -9.63
CA PRO A 116 -6.30 7.20 -10.68
C PRO A 116 -5.76 8.54 -10.16
N GLY A 117 -6.19 8.96 -8.96
CA GLY A 117 -5.74 10.20 -8.34
C GLY A 117 -4.25 10.19 -7.99
N LEU A 118 -3.79 9.16 -7.29
CA LEU A 118 -2.38 8.97 -6.95
C LEU A 118 -1.54 8.87 -8.24
N TYR A 119 -1.99 8.06 -9.20
CA TYR A 119 -1.30 7.93 -10.49
C TYR A 119 -1.18 9.28 -11.20
N CYS A 120 -2.24 10.06 -11.25
CA CYS A 120 -2.24 11.38 -11.88
C CYS A 120 -1.28 12.34 -11.16
N VAL A 121 -1.36 12.46 -9.83
CA VAL A 121 -0.51 13.35 -9.04
C VAL A 121 0.96 12.96 -9.17
N THR A 122 1.28 11.69 -8.97
CA THR A 122 2.66 11.23 -9.00
C THR A 122 3.25 11.26 -10.40
N SER A 123 2.49 10.90 -11.45
CA SER A 123 2.99 10.97 -12.82
C SER A 123 3.28 12.41 -13.24
N ASN A 124 2.39 13.35 -12.94
CA ASN A 124 2.63 14.77 -13.21
C ASN A 124 3.82 15.30 -12.41
N GLY A 125 3.96 14.91 -11.14
CA GLY A 125 5.09 15.27 -10.29
C GLY A 125 6.43 14.79 -10.86
N ILE A 126 6.50 13.55 -11.33
CA ILE A 126 7.69 12.95 -11.97
C ILE A 126 8.04 13.71 -13.25
N VAL A 127 7.07 13.92 -14.15
CA VAL A 127 7.29 14.63 -15.43
C VAL A 127 7.79 16.05 -15.18
N PHE A 128 7.16 16.77 -14.24
CA PHE A 128 7.56 18.12 -13.88
C PHE A 128 8.98 18.17 -13.29
N ALA A 129 9.29 17.27 -12.36
CA ALA A 129 10.62 17.20 -11.76
C ALA A 129 11.70 16.90 -12.81
N PHE A 130 11.47 15.93 -13.71
CA PHE A 130 12.39 15.64 -14.80
C PHE A 130 12.57 16.82 -15.76
N TYR A 131 11.47 17.48 -16.14
CA TYR A 131 11.53 18.64 -17.02
C TYR A 131 12.40 19.75 -16.42
N VAL A 132 12.20 20.08 -15.14
CA VAL A 132 12.99 21.10 -14.45
C VAL A 132 14.47 20.70 -14.38
N ILE A 133 14.75 19.44 -14.07
CA ILE A 133 16.12 18.91 -14.01
C ILE A 133 16.80 18.98 -15.39
N ILE A 134 16.10 18.67 -16.48
CA ILE A 134 16.72 18.62 -17.81
C ILE A 134 16.81 20.03 -18.42
N ARG A 135 15.71 20.79 -18.43
CA ARG A 135 15.63 22.07 -19.14
C ARG A 135 16.22 23.23 -18.34
N LEU A 136 16.07 23.23 -17.02
CA LEU A 136 16.39 24.36 -16.16
C LEU A 136 17.69 24.21 -15.36
N HIS A 137 18.49 23.17 -15.63
CA HIS A 137 19.75 22.89 -14.92
C HIS A 137 20.76 24.04 -14.93
N GLY A 138 20.80 24.84 -16.01
CA GLY A 138 21.72 25.97 -16.13
C GLY A 138 21.25 27.26 -15.44
N VAL A 139 19.94 27.37 -15.14
CA VAL A 139 19.32 28.59 -14.58
C VAL A 139 19.11 28.46 -13.07
N ILE A 140 18.82 27.26 -12.59
CA ILE A 140 18.56 27.00 -11.17
C ILE A 140 19.88 26.80 -10.42
N SER A 141 19.97 27.34 -9.20
CA SER A 141 21.08 27.05 -8.29
C SER A 141 21.22 25.55 -7.98
N LEU A 142 22.43 25.09 -7.67
CA LEU A 142 22.68 23.69 -7.32
C LEU A 142 21.77 23.17 -6.19
N ALA A 143 21.42 24.02 -5.22
CA ALA A 143 20.50 23.68 -4.13
C ALA A 143 19.07 23.39 -4.64
N GLY A 144 18.59 24.17 -5.61
CA GLY A 144 17.28 23.92 -6.23
C GLY A 144 17.26 22.62 -7.03
N MET A 145 18.35 22.31 -7.75
CA MET A 145 18.48 21.04 -8.47
C MET A 145 18.43 19.83 -7.53
N SER A 146 19.12 19.90 -6.39
CA SER A 146 19.08 18.84 -5.38
C SER A 146 17.67 18.60 -4.85
N PHE A 147 16.88 19.65 -4.63
CA PHE A 147 15.48 19.52 -4.21
C PHE A 147 14.65 18.74 -5.24
N PHE A 148 14.76 19.05 -6.53
CA PHE A 148 14.02 18.34 -7.58
C PHE A 148 14.46 16.88 -7.73
N ILE A 149 15.75 16.58 -7.55
CA ILE A 149 16.25 15.19 -7.56
C ILE A 149 15.68 14.39 -6.38
N ILE A 150 15.62 14.99 -5.19
CA ILE A 150 15.01 14.36 -4.01
C ILE A 150 13.51 14.14 -4.25
N LEU A 151 12.81 15.15 -4.75
CA LEU A 151 11.38 15.07 -5.06
C LEU A 151 11.07 13.99 -6.11
N LEU A 152 11.90 13.89 -7.15
CA LEU A 152 11.80 12.85 -8.17
C LEU A 152 12.00 11.46 -7.55
N THR A 153 13.01 11.31 -6.68
CA THR A 153 13.31 10.06 -6.00
C THR A 153 12.16 9.66 -5.07
N ASP A 154 11.59 10.62 -4.35
CA ASP A 154 10.43 10.41 -3.46
C ASP A 154 9.23 9.87 -4.26
N PHE A 155 8.84 10.55 -5.33
CA PHE A 155 7.74 10.09 -6.19
C PHE A 155 8.00 8.72 -6.84
N ALA A 156 9.22 8.47 -7.31
CA ALA A 156 9.60 7.18 -7.88
C ALA A 156 9.56 6.06 -6.83
N LEU A 157 10.01 6.33 -5.60
CA LEU A 157 9.93 5.39 -4.49
C LEU A 157 8.50 5.16 -4.04
N THR A 158 7.65 6.18 -3.95
CA THR A 158 6.22 6.02 -3.62
C THR A 158 5.57 5.07 -4.63
N VAL A 159 5.68 5.33 -5.93
CA VAL A 159 5.09 4.45 -6.96
C VAL A 159 5.73 3.06 -6.97
N GLY A 160 7.05 2.98 -6.82
CA GLY A 160 7.78 1.71 -6.83
C GLY A 160 7.42 0.83 -5.64
N LEU A 161 7.48 1.37 -4.43
CA LEU A 161 7.25 0.63 -3.18
C LEU A 161 5.77 0.29 -2.97
N ASP A 162 4.85 1.20 -3.30
CA ASP A 162 3.42 0.95 -3.14
C ASP A 162 2.97 -0.18 -4.06
N LEU A 163 3.36 -0.13 -5.34
CA LEU A 163 3.01 -1.19 -6.31
C LEU A 163 3.75 -2.49 -6.02
N ALA A 164 5.01 -2.45 -5.58
CA ALA A 164 5.75 -3.64 -5.17
C ALA A 164 5.11 -4.33 -3.95
N SER A 165 4.65 -3.55 -2.97
CA SER A 165 3.96 -4.06 -1.79
C SER A 165 2.66 -4.76 -2.17
N VAL A 166 1.88 -4.17 -3.07
CA VAL A 166 0.65 -4.77 -3.61
C VAL A 166 0.95 -6.07 -4.36
N GLY A 167 1.98 -6.09 -5.22
CA GLY A 167 2.42 -7.28 -5.93
C GLY A 167 2.88 -8.40 -5.01
N HIS A 168 3.58 -8.06 -3.92
CA HIS A 168 4.02 -9.02 -2.91
C HIS A 168 2.83 -9.65 -2.18
N VAL A 169 1.85 -8.86 -1.74
CA VAL A 169 0.62 -9.38 -1.12
C VAL A 169 -0.11 -10.36 -2.03
N TYR A 170 -0.19 -10.04 -3.33
CA TYR A 170 -0.77 -10.95 -4.32
C TYR A 170 0.02 -12.26 -4.39
N SER A 171 1.34 -12.20 -4.56
CA SER A 171 2.22 -13.36 -4.66
C SER A 171 2.12 -14.29 -3.44
N VAL A 172 2.16 -13.71 -2.23
CA VAL A 172 1.98 -14.45 -0.98
C VAL A 172 0.61 -15.10 -0.92
N SER A 173 -0.45 -14.38 -1.31
CA SER A 173 -1.81 -14.93 -1.30
C SER A 173 -1.97 -16.11 -2.27
N VAL A 174 -1.31 -16.09 -3.42
CA VAL A 174 -1.27 -17.21 -4.39
C VAL A 174 -0.53 -18.39 -3.79
N HIS A 175 0.63 -18.16 -3.18
CA HIS A 175 1.42 -19.22 -2.56
C HIS A 175 0.66 -19.91 -1.42
N VAL A 176 -0.01 -19.13 -0.56
CA VAL A 176 -0.82 -19.64 0.55
C VAL A 176 -2.02 -20.45 0.04
N THR A 177 -2.77 -19.92 -0.94
CA THR A 177 -3.93 -20.62 -1.50
C THR A 177 -3.54 -21.90 -2.22
N GLU A 178 -2.42 -21.90 -2.95
CA GLU A 178 -1.91 -23.09 -3.62
C GLU A 178 -1.39 -24.15 -2.62
N LYS A 179 -0.70 -23.72 -1.55
CA LYS A 179 -0.29 -24.61 -0.46
C LYS A 179 -1.51 -25.26 0.20
N TRP A 180 -2.59 -24.51 0.42
CA TRP A 180 -3.84 -25.04 0.95
C TRP A 180 -4.53 -26.01 0.01
N ARG A 181 -4.48 -25.75 -1.31
CA ARG A 181 -5.02 -26.65 -2.33
C ARG A 181 -4.26 -27.98 -2.42
N LYS A 182 -2.94 -27.95 -2.21
CA LYS A 182 -2.03 -29.11 -2.24
C LYS A 182 -2.00 -29.91 -0.93
N MET A 183 -2.59 -29.42 0.16
CA MET A 183 -2.70 -30.21 1.41
C MET A 183 -3.66 -31.40 1.21
N GLU A 184 -3.10 -32.53 0.76
CA GLU A 184 -3.82 -33.78 0.51
C GLU A 184 -4.09 -34.58 1.81
N ASN A 185 -3.33 -34.27 2.87
CA ASN A 185 -3.41 -34.93 4.18
C ASN A 185 -4.52 -34.39 5.11
N LEU A 186 -5.24 -33.35 4.69
CA LEU A 186 -6.50 -32.97 5.32
C LEU A 186 -7.53 -34.00 4.87
N GLY A 187 -7.84 -34.97 5.76
CA GLY A 187 -8.55 -36.21 5.47
C GLY A 187 -9.58 -36.13 4.32
N ARG A 188 -9.62 -37.17 3.48
CA ARG A 188 -10.26 -37.25 2.15
C ARG A 188 -11.71 -36.73 2.04
N LYS A 189 -12.42 -36.55 3.16
CA LYS A 189 -13.80 -36.01 3.28
C LYS A 189 -13.96 -34.73 4.11
N SER A 190 -12.87 -34.10 4.56
CA SER A 190 -12.95 -32.93 5.46
C SER A 190 -13.56 -31.70 4.76
N GLU A 191 -14.53 -31.06 5.41
CA GLU A 191 -15.13 -29.80 4.96
C GLU A 191 -14.07 -28.72 4.74
N SER A 192 -13.01 -28.74 5.54
CA SER A 192 -11.83 -27.89 5.43
C SER A 192 -11.19 -27.92 4.04
N ARG A 193 -11.15 -29.07 3.36
CA ARG A 193 -10.59 -29.16 1.99
C ARG A 193 -11.48 -28.45 0.96
N LYS A 194 -12.81 -28.54 1.12
CA LYS A 194 -13.76 -27.84 0.25
C LYS A 194 -13.65 -26.33 0.44
N ILE A 195 -13.55 -25.89 1.70
CA ILE A 195 -13.36 -24.50 2.08
C ILE A 195 -12.03 -23.96 1.51
N ALA A 196 -10.93 -24.67 1.70
CA ALA A 196 -9.61 -24.30 1.14
C ALA A 196 -9.63 -24.11 -0.38
N LYS A 197 -10.27 -25.03 -1.11
CA LYS A 197 -10.40 -24.94 -2.58
C LYS A 197 -11.31 -23.78 -3.04
N SER A 198 -12.21 -23.31 -2.18
CA SER A 198 -13.14 -22.22 -2.50
C SER A 198 -12.52 -20.83 -2.37
N PHE A 199 -11.34 -20.70 -1.75
CA PHE A 199 -10.70 -19.40 -1.54
C PHE A 199 -9.90 -18.96 -2.78
N PRO A 200 -10.33 -17.90 -3.50
CA PRO A 200 -9.50 -17.29 -4.51
C PRO A 200 -8.37 -16.47 -3.86
N PRO A 201 -7.23 -16.30 -4.56
CA PRO A 201 -6.16 -15.41 -4.12
C PRO A 201 -6.63 -13.96 -3.99
N LEU A 202 -5.97 -13.20 -3.12
CA LEU A 202 -6.26 -11.79 -2.86
C LEU A 202 -5.74 -10.95 -4.02
N LYS A 203 -6.65 -10.46 -4.87
CA LYS A 203 -6.30 -9.63 -6.02
C LYS A 203 -6.71 -8.19 -5.78
N ILE A 204 -5.76 -7.27 -5.88
CA ILE A 204 -6.03 -5.83 -5.92
C ILE A 204 -6.19 -5.43 -7.39
N ARG A 205 -7.33 -4.82 -7.73
CA ARG A 205 -7.66 -4.44 -9.11
C ARG A 205 -7.27 -2.99 -9.38
N PHE A 206 -6.70 -2.76 -10.55
CA PHE A 206 -6.29 -1.46 -11.08
C PHE A 206 -7.04 -1.22 -12.39
N GLY A 207 -8.16 -0.50 -12.32
CA GLY A 207 -9.10 -0.43 -13.43
C GLY A 207 -9.59 -1.83 -13.83
N ASP A 208 -9.42 -2.20 -15.10
CA ASP A 208 -9.75 -3.53 -15.62
C ASP A 208 -8.60 -4.55 -15.50
N ASN A 209 -7.41 -4.10 -15.08
CA ASN A 209 -6.21 -4.91 -14.97
C ASN A 209 -5.85 -5.24 -13.52
N PHE A 210 -4.91 -6.17 -13.33
CA PHE A 210 -4.33 -6.49 -12.02
C PHE A 210 -3.01 -5.74 -11.85
N VAL A 211 -2.73 -5.26 -10.64
CA VAL A 211 -1.43 -4.70 -10.32
C VAL A 211 -0.40 -5.83 -10.35
N ASP A 212 0.56 -5.70 -11.25
CA ASP A 212 1.72 -6.59 -11.30
C ASP A 212 2.98 -5.80 -10.95
N HIS A 213 4.06 -6.51 -10.60
CA HIS A 213 5.37 -5.90 -10.34
C HIS A 213 5.86 -5.02 -11.50
N LEU A 214 5.42 -5.31 -12.74
CA LEU A 214 5.75 -4.55 -13.94
C LEU A 214 4.94 -3.25 -14.11
N THR A 215 3.86 -3.08 -13.35
CA THR A 215 3.02 -1.88 -13.44
C THR A 215 3.82 -0.63 -13.08
N SER A 216 4.68 -0.69 -12.06
CA SER A 216 5.54 0.44 -11.67
C SER A 216 6.50 0.86 -12.77
N LEU A 217 7.10 -0.11 -13.45
CA LEU A 217 8.01 0.14 -14.57
C LEU A 217 7.27 0.74 -15.76
N SER A 218 6.05 0.27 -16.02
CA SER A 218 5.20 0.81 -17.08
C SER A 218 4.78 2.25 -16.78
N VAL A 219 4.47 2.58 -15.52
CA VAL A 219 4.20 3.95 -15.07
C VAL A 219 5.41 4.84 -15.34
N LEU A 220 6.60 4.43 -14.87
CA LEU A 220 7.81 5.22 -15.01
C LEU A 220 8.19 5.43 -16.49
N ASN A 221 8.08 4.39 -17.30
CA ASN A 221 8.33 4.48 -18.74
C ASN A 221 7.38 5.46 -19.43
N ASN A 222 6.09 5.45 -19.04
CA ASN A 222 5.11 6.40 -19.56
C ASN A 222 5.45 7.84 -19.15
N CYS A 223 5.85 8.07 -17.90
CA CYS A 223 6.31 9.38 -17.44
C CYS A 223 7.55 9.88 -18.22
N LEU A 224 8.51 8.98 -18.50
CA LEU A 224 9.67 9.31 -19.33
C LEU A 224 9.27 9.69 -20.76
N ASN A 225 8.37 8.93 -21.39
CA ASN A 225 7.87 9.22 -22.73
C ASN A 225 7.16 10.59 -22.80
N TRP A 226 6.34 10.92 -21.79
CA TRP A 226 5.70 12.23 -21.70
C TRP A 226 6.72 13.36 -21.48
N THR A 227 7.73 13.12 -20.66
CA THR A 227 8.83 14.09 -20.46
C THR A 227 9.57 14.35 -21.77
N VAL A 228 9.95 13.31 -22.51
CA VAL A 228 10.62 13.44 -23.81
C VAL A 228 9.72 14.19 -24.80
N SER A 229 8.43 13.85 -24.84
CA SER A 229 7.46 14.53 -25.71
C SER A 229 7.36 16.03 -25.38
N LEU A 230 7.32 16.38 -24.09
CA LEU A 230 7.25 17.75 -23.63
C LEU A 230 8.55 18.52 -23.94
N LEU A 231 9.71 17.87 -23.83
CA LEU A 231 11.00 18.45 -24.22
C LEU A 231 11.12 18.69 -25.73
N LEU A 232 10.52 17.83 -26.56
CA LEU A 232 10.53 17.98 -28.02
C LEU A 232 9.57 19.09 -28.51
N MET A 233 8.53 19.41 -27.75
CA MET A 233 7.58 20.48 -28.09
C MET A 233 8.11 21.89 -27.76
N THR A 234 9.14 22.01 -26.92
CA THR A 234 9.69 23.28 -26.41
C THR A 234 11.07 23.63 -26.96
#